data_AF-A0A0D1W6M1-F1
#
_entry.id   AF-A0A0D1W6M1-F1
#
_cell.length_a   1.000
_cell.length_b   1.000
_cell.length_c   1.000
_cell.angle_alpha   90.00
_cell.angle_beta   90.00
_cell.angle_gamma   90.00
#
_symmetry.space_group_name_H-M   'P 1'
#
loop_
_entity.id
_entity.type
_entity.pdbx_description
1 polymer ?
#
loop_
_entity_poly.entity_id
_entity_poly.type
_entity_poly.pdbx_seq_one_letter_code
_entity_poly.pdbx_strand_id
1 'polypeptide(L)'
;MYIERWWGEYIGGTDDTYTLIDYFVSREFELDIPAEINVKNILRDFQLTNAWEIKDLRQTKDIYFINDNGHRHDIGCAINLLMDVTAIILECQKNGKVHLTDLDGGIMDKDAVISLKAEKEELALLKKMLGDFIHHPLSYDLAELCPEDDMSEIAKQCKEIMTELNM
;
A
#
# COMPACT_ATOMS: atom_id res chain seq x y z
N MET A 1 -5.07 15.28 -3.83
CA MET A 1 -4.21 14.24 -4.48
C MET A 1 -4.89 13.73 -5.75
N TYR A 2 -4.18 13.11 -6.71
CA TYR A 2 -4.84 12.43 -7.85
C TYR A 2 -5.71 11.25 -7.39
N ILE A 3 -5.24 10.50 -6.38
CA ILE A 3 -5.93 9.33 -5.81
C ILE A 3 -7.02 9.64 -4.78
N GLU A 4 -7.33 10.92 -4.53
CA GLU A 4 -8.24 11.38 -3.47
C GLU A 4 -9.64 10.77 -3.54
N ARG A 5 -10.09 10.32 -4.72
CA ARG A 5 -11.39 9.65 -4.88
C ARG A 5 -11.43 8.22 -4.30
N TRP A 6 -10.27 7.60 -4.08
CA TRP A 6 -10.13 6.26 -3.50
C TRP A 6 -9.50 6.31 -2.10
N TRP A 7 -8.64 7.31 -1.84
CA TRP A 7 -7.86 7.42 -0.61
C TRP A 7 -8.69 7.99 0.56
N GLY A 8 -8.63 7.34 1.72
CA GLY A 8 -9.13 7.83 3.02
C GLY A 8 -10.17 6.94 3.71
N GLU A 9 -10.83 6.04 2.99
CA GLU A 9 -11.78 5.06 3.55
C GLU A 9 -11.16 3.66 3.51
N TYR A 10 -11.54 2.83 2.53
CA TYR A 10 -11.05 1.45 2.46
C TYR A 10 -9.60 1.33 1.96
N ILE A 11 -9.14 2.28 1.16
CA ILE A 11 -7.76 2.40 0.70
C ILE A 11 -7.22 3.67 1.35
N GLY A 12 -6.10 3.58 2.05
CA GLY A 12 -5.51 4.72 2.73
C GLY A 12 -6.21 5.17 4.02
N GLY A 13 -7.15 4.39 4.56
CA GLY A 13 -7.88 4.72 5.79
C GLY A 13 -7.89 3.61 6.84
N THR A 14 -7.04 2.60 6.70
CA THR A 14 -6.98 1.44 7.60
C THR A 14 -5.84 1.57 8.62
N ASP A 15 -5.85 0.76 9.69
CA ASP A 15 -4.72 0.68 10.63
C ASP A 15 -3.41 0.29 9.92
N ASP A 16 -3.50 -0.54 8.87
CA ASP A 16 -2.35 -0.93 8.04
C ASP A 16 -1.77 0.25 7.25
N THR A 17 -2.61 1.22 6.90
CA THR A 17 -2.17 2.47 6.26
C THR A 17 -1.28 3.27 7.20
N TYR A 18 -1.66 3.39 8.48
CA TYR A 18 -0.82 4.09 9.46
C TYR A 18 0.53 3.39 9.65
N THR A 19 0.54 2.06 9.67
CA THR A 19 1.80 1.27 9.66
C THR A 19 2.67 1.58 8.44
N LEU A 20 2.07 1.70 7.24
CA LEU A 20 2.80 2.08 6.02
C LEU A 20 3.33 3.53 6.09
N ILE A 21 2.56 4.45 6.66
CA ILE A 21 2.99 5.85 6.86
C ILE A 21 4.15 5.90 7.86
N ASP A 22 4.09 5.16 8.96
CA ASP A 22 5.19 5.04 9.93
C ASP A 22 6.47 4.50 9.27
N TYR A 23 6.34 3.54 8.36
CA TYR A 23 7.44 3.03 7.55
C TYR A 23 8.08 4.12 6.65
N PHE A 24 7.27 5.01 6.08
CA PHE A 24 7.82 6.14 5.34
C PHE A 24 8.49 7.13 6.28
N VAL A 25 7.81 7.52 7.35
CA VAL A 25 8.29 8.51 8.33
C VAL A 25 9.61 8.09 8.98
N SER A 26 9.89 6.80 9.12
CA SER A 26 11.17 6.32 9.66
C SER A 26 12.37 6.59 8.75
N ARG A 27 12.18 7.06 7.52
CA ARG A 27 13.26 7.39 6.60
C ARG A 27 13.81 8.80 6.84
N GLU A 28 15.03 9.04 6.37
CA GLU A 28 15.60 10.39 6.27
C GLU A 28 14.99 11.15 5.10
N PHE A 29 14.78 12.45 5.28
CA PHE A 29 14.15 13.34 4.29
C PHE A 29 14.88 14.67 4.21
N GLU A 30 14.85 15.27 3.03
CA GLU A 30 15.21 16.66 2.80
C GLU A 30 13.94 17.45 2.45
N LEU A 31 13.81 18.66 2.98
CA LEU A 31 12.66 19.53 2.73
C LEU A 31 12.55 19.81 1.22
N ASP A 32 11.34 19.74 0.67
CA ASP A 32 11.01 19.98 -0.74
C ASP A 32 11.67 19.04 -1.77
N ILE A 33 12.48 18.06 -1.34
CA ILE A 33 13.13 17.08 -2.21
C ILE A 33 12.46 15.72 -2.01
N PRO A 34 11.81 15.15 -3.05
CA PRO A 34 11.16 13.85 -2.91
C PRO A 34 12.18 12.76 -2.61
N ALA A 35 11.97 12.03 -1.51
CA ALA A 35 12.70 10.80 -1.26
C ALA A 35 12.17 9.70 -2.18
N GLU A 36 13.00 9.24 -3.12
CA GLU A 36 12.67 8.09 -3.97
C GLU A 36 12.73 6.80 -3.14
N ILE A 37 11.59 6.12 -3.01
CA ILE A 37 11.47 4.84 -2.30
C ILE A 37 11.21 3.74 -3.34
N ASN A 38 12.11 2.77 -3.40
CA ASN A 38 11.92 1.60 -4.24
C ASN A 38 10.87 0.67 -3.61
N VAL A 39 9.83 0.32 -4.36
CA VAL A 39 8.75 -0.59 -3.92
C VAL A 39 9.29 -1.96 -3.54
N LYS A 40 10.37 -2.41 -4.18
CA LYS A 40 11.09 -3.63 -3.78
C LYS A 40 11.58 -3.58 -2.33
N ASN A 41 12.00 -2.42 -1.84
CA ASN A 41 12.42 -2.27 -0.45
C ASN A 41 11.21 -2.37 0.48
N ILE A 42 10.08 -1.75 0.14
CA ILE A 42 8.83 -1.89 0.91
C ILE A 42 8.48 -3.37 1.00
N LEU A 43 8.38 -4.05 -0.14
CA LEU A 43 8.05 -5.47 -0.17
C LEU A 43 9.07 -6.29 0.64
N ARG A 44 10.37 -6.02 0.53
CA ARG A 44 11.39 -6.73 1.31
C ARG A 44 11.25 -6.53 2.81
N ASP A 45 11.08 -5.29 3.21
CA ASP A 45 11.07 -4.90 4.61
C ASP A 45 9.79 -5.37 5.31
N PHE A 46 8.73 -5.67 4.54
CA PHE A 46 7.51 -6.36 4.96
C PHE A 46 7.48 -7.87 4.63
N GLN A 47 8.64 -8.48 4.32
CA GLN A 47 8.79 -9.93 4.03
C GLN A 47 8.00 -10.44 2.80
N LEU A 48 7.67 -9.56 1.85
CA LEU A 48 6.93 -9.81 0.61
C LEU A 48 7.80 -9.94 -0.66
N THR A 49 9.14 -9.95 -0.57
CA THR A 49 10.02 -9.93 -1.78
C THR A 49 10.06 -11.22 -2.59
N ASN A 50 9.72 -12.38 -2.02
CA ASN A 50 9.83 -13.65 -2.72
C ASN A 50 8.55 -13.90 -3.53
N ALA A 51 8.33 -13.12 -4.58
CA ALA A 51 7.16 -13.21 -5.47
C ALA A 51 6.88 -14.63 -6.02
N TRP A 52 7.91 -15.48 -6.08
CA TRP A 52 7.83 -16.90 -6.48
C TRP A 52 7.37 -17.84 -5.36
N GLU A 53 7.59 -17.46 -4.10
CA GLU A 53 7.26 -18.26 -2.91
C GLU A 53 5.91 -17.85 -2.32
N ILE A 54 5.50 -16.60 -2.55
CA ILE A 54 4.18 -16.08 -2.17
C ILE A 54 3.13 -16.66 -3.13
N LYS A 55 2.64 -17.83 -2.76
CA LYS A 55 1.57 -18.53 -3.46
C LYS A 55 0.20 -17.99 -3.11
N ASP A 56 0.06 -17.43 -1.91
CA ASP A 56 -1.22 -17.02 -1.34
C ASP A 56 -1.01 -15.93 -0.28
N LEU A 57 -1.70 -14.78 -0.43
CA LEU A 57 -1.81 -13.72 0.59
C LEU A 57 -3.27 -13.47 0.99
N ARG A 58 -4.17 -14.42 0.71
CA ARG A 58 -5.53 -14.40 1.23
C ARG A 58 -5.56 -14.46 2.76
N GLN A 59 -4.49 -15.00 3.35
CA GLN A 59 -4.31 -15.13 4.79
C GLN A 59 -2.99 -14.51 5.17
N THR A 60 -3.04 -13.46 5.98
CA THR A 60 -1.88 -12.69 6.43
C THR A 60 -1.12 -13.47 7.47
N LYS A 61 0.19 -13.61 7.28
CA LYS A 61 1.08 -14.33 8.20
C LYS A 61 2.40 -13.60 8.32
N ASP A 62 2.65 -13.09 9.52
CA ASP A 62 3.93 -12.52 9.93
C ASP A 62 4.45 -11.45 8.94
N ILE A 63 3.56 -10.54 8.53
CA ILE A 63 3.88 -9.37 7.72
C ILE A 63 4.04 -8.17 8.65
N TYR A 64 5.26 -7.66 8.79
CA TYR A 64 5.57 -6.56 9.67
C TYR A 64 6.83 -5.83 9.20
N PHE A 65 7.08 -4.64 9.71
CA PHE A 65 8.41 -4.04 9.62
C PHE A 65 8.96 -3.74 11.02
N ILE A 66 10.28 -3.63 11.12
CA ILE A 66 10.97 -3.19 12.33
C ILE A 66 11.57 -1.83 12.04
N ASN A 67 11.17 -0.82 12.82
CA ASN A 67 11.71 0.53 12.67
C ASN A 67 13.13 0.65 13.27
N ASP A 68 13.77 1.80 13.08
CA ASP A 68 15.15 2.03 13.56
C ASP A 68 15.31 1.95 15.08
N ASN A 69 14.20 2.07 15.84
CA ASN A 69 14.17 1.89 17.29
C ASN A 69 14.01 0.43 17.72
N GLY A 70 13.93 -0.51 16.77
CA GLY A 70 13.71 -1.93 17.03
C GLY A 70 12.26 -2.30 17.37
N HIS A 71 11.30 -1.41 17.15
CA HIS A 71 9.88 -1.70 17.37
C HIS A 71 9.28 -2.40 16.16
N ARG A 72 8.55 -3.49 16.41
CA ARG A 72 7.77 -4.23 15.42
C ARG A 72 6.44 -3.53 15.18
N HIS A 73 6.09 -3.37 13.91
CA HIS A 73 4.80 -2.82 13.45
C HIS A 73 4.17 -3.81 12.50
N ASP A 74 3.06 -4.40 12.91
CA ASP A 74 2.37 -5.46 12.20
C ASP A 74 1.39 -4.91 11.15
N ILE A 75 1.19 -5.69 10.09
CA ILE A 75 0.10 -5.54 9.13
C ILE A 75 -0.95 -6.59 9.46
N GLY A 76 -2.18 -6.15 9.72
CA GLY A 76 -3.34 -6.99 9.98
C GLY A 76 -3.80 -7.74 8.73
N CYS A 77 -3.92 -7.02 7.61
CA CYS A 77 -4.30 -7.59 6.31
C CYS A 77 -3.28 -7.22 5.24
N ALA A 78 -2.54 -8.21 4.72
CA ALA A 78 -1.55 -8.03 3.67
C ALA A 78 -2.13 -7.32 2.43
N ILE A 79 -3.40 -7.58 2.11
CA ILE A 79 -4.07 -6.95 0.98
C ILE A 79 -4.21 -5.42 1.15
N ASN A 80 -4.44 -4.92 2.38
CA ASN A 80 -4.52 -3.48 2.65
C ASN A 80 -3.20 -2.79 2.29
N LEU A 81 -2.08 -3.35 2.77
CA LEU A 81 -0.74 -2.85 2.41
C LEU A 81 -0.53 -2.80 0.90
N LEU A 82 -0.91 -3.86 0.18
CA LEU A 82 -0.74 -3.92 -1.27
C LEU A 82 -1.64 -2.93 -2.03
N MET A 83 -2.88 -2.71 -1.57
CA MET A 83 -3.79 -1.72 -2.13
C MET A 83 -3.24 -0.31 -1.95
N ASP A 84 -2.79 0.03 -0.74
CA ASP A 84 -2.24 1.34 -0.42
C ASP A 84 -0.97 1.64 -1.22
N VAL A 85 -0.01 0.69 -1.26
CA VAL A 85 1.19 0.82 -2.08
C VAL A 85 0.83 1.03 -3.56
N THR A 86 -0.16 0.30 -4.07
CA THR A 86 -0.60 0.43 -5.47
C THR A 86 -1.23 1.79 -5.74
N ALA A 87 -2.06 2.31 -4.83
CA ALA A 87 -2.64 3.64 -4.94
C ALA A 87 -1.54 4.73 -4.91
N ILE A 88 -0.57 4.62 -4.02
CA ILE A 88 0.54 5.59 -3.94
C ILE A 88 1.42 5.53 -5.20
N ILE A 89 1.64 4.35 -5.80
CA ILE A 89 2.32 4.25 -7.10
C ILE A 89 1.55 5.04 -8.16
N LEU A 90 0.21 4.93 -8.20
CA LEU A 90 -0.62 5.69 -9.14
C LEU A 90 -0.50 7.20 -8.92
N GLU A 91 -0.54 7.65 -7.66
CA GLU A 91 -0.31 9.06 -7.31
C GLU A 91 1.04 9.55 -7.84
N CYS A 92 2.11 8.80 -7.58
CA CYS A 92 3.46 9.13 -8.02
C CYS A 92 3.61 9.09 -9.55
N GLN A 93 2.88 8.22 -10.25
CA GLN A 93 2.90 8.20 -11.72
C GLN A 93 2.22 9.42 -12.34
N LYS A 94 1.15 9.94 -11.72
CA LYS A 94 0.38 11.07 -12.26
C LYS A 94 0.96 12.41 -11.83
N ASN A 95 1.44 12.52 -10.59
CA ASN A 95 1.91 13.77 -10.00
C ASN A 95 3.42 13.81 -9.73
N GLY A 96 4.15 12.71 -9.97
CA GLY A 96 5.59 12.59 -9.75
C GLY A 96 5.99 12.34 -8.29
N LYS A 97 5.13 12.71 -7.33
CA LYS A 97 5.38 12.65 -5.88
C LYS A 97 4.07 12.71 -5.09
N VAL A 98 4.14 12.45 -3.79
CA VAL A 98 3.06 12.68 -2.82
C VAL A 98 3.59 13.22 -1.50
N HIS A 99 2.84 14.10 -0.84
CA HIS A 99 3.16 14.58 0.50
C HIS A 99 2.67 13.58 1.54
N LEU A 100 3.49 13.27 2.55
CA LEU A 100 3.06 12.37 3.62
C LEU A 100 1.90 12.95 4.44
N THR A 101 1.84 14.28 4.59
CA THR A 101 0.71 14.99 5.22
C THR A 101 -0.60 14.79 4.46
N ASP A 102 -0.55 14.62 3.14
CA ASP A 102 -1.78 14.33 2.38
C ASP A 102 -2.21 12.87 2.62
N LEU A 103 -1.25 11.95 2.75
CA LEU A 103 -1.54 10.52 3.01
C LEU A 103 -2.12 10.29 4.42
N ASP A 104 -1.68 11.05 5.42
CA ASP A 104 -2.16 10.92 6.81
C ASP A 104 -3.42 11.73 7.13
N GLY A 105 -3.98 12.46 6.16
CA GLY A 105 -5.16 13.30 6.35
C GLY A 105 -4.89 14.66 7.02
N GLY A 106 -3.65 15.14 7.00
CA GLY A 106 -3.22 16.43 7.54
C GLY A 106 -2.97 16.43 9.05
N ILE A 107 -2.73 15.25 9.63
CA ILE A 107 -2.52 15.05 11.07
C ILE A 107 -1.05 15.27 11.45
N MET A 108 -0.11 14.87 10.59
CA MET A 108 1.32 14.97 10.90
C MET A 108 1.88 16.36 10.61
N ASP A 109 2.85 16.79 11.43
CA ASP A 109 3.59 18.05 11.27
C ASP A 109 4.92 17.88 10.49
N LYS A 110 5.03 16.82 9.69
CA LYS A 110 6.25 16.48 8.93
C LYS A 110 6.00 16.73 7.45
N ASP A 111 6.51 17.85 6.96
CA ASP A 111 6.48 18.21 5.54
C ASP A 111 7.52 17.41 4.74
N ALA A 112 7.23 16.12 4.55
CA ALA A 112 8.04 15.18 3.80
C ALA A 112 7.31 14.76 2.53
N VAL A 113 8.09 14.63 1.45
CA VAL A 113 7.59 14.27 0.13
C VAL A 113 8.29 12.99 -0.32
N ILE A 114 7.53 12.05 -0.87
CA ILE A 114 8.06 10.79 -1.41
C ILE A 114 7.68 10.61 -2.88
N SER A 115 8.44 9.76 -3.56
CA SER A 115 8.04 9.15 -4.82
C SER A 115 8.28 7.65 -4.77
N LEU A 116 7.33 6.85 -5.26
CA LEU A 116 7.49 5.40 -5.33
C LEU A 116 8.01 4.98 -6.71
N LYS A 117 9.05 4.16 -6.71
CA LYS A 117 9.62 3.54 -7.91
C LYS A 117 9.36 2.03 -7.89
N ALA A 118 8.57 1.57 -8.86
CA ALA A 118 8.28 0.16 -9.07
C ALA A 118 8.88 -0.31 -10.41
N GLU A 119 9.57 -1.45 -10.41
CA GLU A 119 10.00 -2.14 -11.62
C GLU A 119 8.92 -3.13 -12.08
N LYS A 120 9.17 -3.80 -13.22
CA LYS A 120 8.17 -4.68 -13.86
C LYS A 120 7.80 -5.85 -12.95
N GLU A 121 8.75 -6.34 -12.17
CA GLU A 121 8.60 -7.46 -11.25
C GLU A 121 7.64 -7.12 -10.10
N GLU A 122 7.79 -5.92 -9.49
CA GLU A 122 6.88 -5.47 -8.44
C GLU A 122 5.47 -5.21 -9.00
N LEU A 123 5.36 -4.57 -10.17
CA LEU A 123 4.07 -4.35 -10.82
C LEU A 123 3.39 -5.68 -11.19
N ALA A 124 4.14 -6.69 -11.62
CA ALA A 124 3.61 -8.01 -11.92
C ALA A 124 3.09 -8.73 -10.66
N LEU A 125 3.80 -8.59 -9.53
CA LEU A 125 3.34 -9.11 -8.24
C LEU A 125 2.04 -8.42 -7.80
N LEU A 126 2.01 -7.08 -7.80
CA LEU A 126 0.82 -6.31 -7.42
C LEU A 126 -0.37 -6.67 -8.30
N LYS A 127 -0.16 -6.77 -9.62
CA LYS A 127 -1.20 -7.16 -10.58
C LYS A 127 -1.75 -8.55 -10.28
N LYS A 128 -0.87 -9.51 -9.98
CA LYS A 128 -1.28 -10.87 -9.63
C LYS A 128 -2.12 -10.88 -8.35
N MET A 129 -1.64 -10.22 -7.29
CA MET A 129 -2.28 -10.28 -5.97
C MET A 129 -3.59 -9.50 -5.91
N LEU A 130 -3.64 -8.29 -6.46
CA LEU A 130 -4.86 -7.51 -6.56
C LEU A 130 -5.85 -8.14 -7.56
N GLY A 131 -5.33 -8.76 -8.63
CA GLY A 131 -6.15 -9.54 -9.55
C GLY A 131 -6.86 -10.70 -8.86
N ASP A 132 -6.16 -11.47 -8.01
CA ASP A 132 -6.79 -12.54 -7.22
C ASP A 132 -7.85 -11.98 -6.25
N PHE A 133 -7.54 -10.88 -5.55
CA PHE A 133 -8.47 -10.19 -4.65
C PHE A 133 -9.75 -9.75 -5.36
N ILE A 134 -9.65 -9.12 -6.53
CA ILE A 134 -10.81 -8.66 -7.29
C ILE A 134 -11.76 -9.82 -7.64
N HIS A 135 -11.23 -11.01 -7.92
CA HIS A 135 -12.04 -12.18 -8.28
C HIS A 135 -12.54 -12.96 -7.05
N HIS A 136 -11.85 -12.84 -5.91
CA HIS A 136 -12.10 -13.65 -4.72
C HIS A 136 -12.06 -12.83 -3.43
N PRO A 137 -12.73 -11.67 -3.32
CA PRO A 137 -12.53 -10.76 -2.19
C PRO A 137 -12.92 -11.42 -0.85
N LEU A 138 -13.99 -12.20 -0.84
CA LEU A 138 -14.47 -12.93 0.35
C LEU A 138 -13.58 -14.11 0.79
N SER A 139 -12.53 -14.43 0.02
CA SER A 139 -11.55 -15.44 0.42
C SER A 139 -10.41 -14.85 1.24
N TYR A 140 -10.33 -13.54 1.37
CA TYR A 140 -9.28 -12.84 2.13
C TYR A 140 -9.71 -12.68 3.60
N ASP A 141 -8.74 -12.72 4.51
CA ASP A 141 -8.92 -12.44 5.94
C ASP A 141 -9.57 -11.09 6.22
N LEU A 142 -9.40 -10.10 5.34
CA LEU A 142 -10.12 -8.82 5.39
C LEU A 142 -11.65 -9.01 5.44
N ALA A 143 -12.19 -10.07 4.83
CA ALA A 143 -13.62 -10.37 4.86
C ALA A 143 -14.14 -10.78 6.26
N GLU A 144 -13.24 -11.12 7.20
CA GLU A 144 -13.61 -11.34 8.60
C GLU A 144 -13.83 -10.02 9.36
N LEU A 145 -13.31 -8.91 8.82
CA LEU A 145 -13.36 -7.57 9.42
C LEU A 145 -14.38 -6.65 8.72
N CYS A 146 -14.71 -6.93 7.46
CA CYS A 146 -15.57 -6.11 6.63
C CYS A 146 -16.82 -6.86 6.15
N PRO A 147 -18.01 -6.22 6.15
CA PRO A 147 -19.20 -6.71 5.46
C PRO A 147 -18.96 -7.05 3.98
N GLU A 148 -19.75 -7.99 3.44
CA GLU A 148 -19.66 -8.42 2.03
C GLU A 148 -19.89 -7.28 1.02
N ASP A 149 -20.79 -6.33 1.33
CA ASP A 149 -21.03 -5.14 0.50
C ASP A 149 -19.78 -4.25 0.44
N ASP A 150 -19.09 -4.07 1.58
CA ASP A 150 -17.84 -3.33 1.63
C ASP A 150 -16.76 -4.05 0.82
N MET A 151 -16.59 -5.37 1.02
CA MET A 151 -15.64 -6.17 0.24
C MET A 151 -15.84 -6.06 -1.27
N SER A 152 -17.08 -5.95 -1.73
CA SER A 152 -17.43 -5.74 -3.14
C SER A 152 -17.02 -4.36 -3.64
N GLU A 153 -17.21 -3.32 -2.83
CA GLU A 153 -16.78 -1.96 -3.17
C GLU A 153 -15.25 -1.84 -3.18
N ILE A 154 -14.54 -2.46 -2.23
CA ILE A 154 -13.07 -2.48 -2.19
C ILE A 154 -12.51 -3.14 -3.46
N ALA A 155 -13.06 -4.29 -3.85
CA ALA A 155 -12.68 -4.97 -5.10
C ALA A 155 -12.92 -4.08 -6.34
N LYS A 156 -14.03 -3.32 -6.35
CA LYS A 156 -14.31 -2.36 -7.43
C LYS A 156 -13.27 -1.25 -7.48
N GLN A 157 -12.93 -0.63 -6.35
CA GLN A 157 -11.92 0.43 -6.29
C GLN A 157 -10.53 -0.08 -6.72
N CYS A 158 -10.14 -1.29 -6.28
CA CYS A 158 -8.90 -1.94 -6.73
C CYS A 158 -8.83 -2.07 -8.25
N LYS A 159 -9.94 -2.50 -8.87
CA LYS A 159 -10.01 -2.66 -10.33
C LYS A 159 -9.85 -1.32 -11.05
N GLU A 160 -10.44 -0.25 -10.53
CA GLU A 160 -10.32 1.10 -11.10
C GLU A 160 -8.87 1.60 -11.04
N ILE A 161 -8.20 1.45 -9.89
CA ILE A 161 -6.79 1.82 -9.71
C ILE A 161 -5.89 1.02 -10.65
N MET A 162 -6.07 -0.29 -10.72
CA MET A 162 -5.31 -1.15 -11.64
C MET A 162 -5.49 -0.74 -13.10
N THR A 163 -6.71 -0.35 -13.48
CA THR A 163 -7.02 0.12 -14.83
C THR A 163 -6.26 1.42 -15.14
N GLU A 164 -6.22 2.37 -14.21
CA GLU A 164 -5.48 3.63 -14.35
C GLU A 164 -3.95 3.44 -14.45
N LEU A 165 -3.43 2.38 -13.82
CA LEU A 165 -2.03 1.95 -13.89
C LEU A 165 -1.69 1.13 -15.15
N ASN A 166 -2.67 0.81 -15.99
CA ASN A 166 -2.54 -0.11 -17.14
C ASN A 166 -2.06 -1.52 -16.71
N MET A 167 -2.52 -2.00 -15.56
CA MET A 167 -2.28 -3.35 -15.05
C MET A 167 -3.37 -4.30 -15.49
#